data_AF-A0A2A2Q2R5-F1
#
_entry.id   AF-A0A2A2Q2R5-F1
#
_cell.length_a   1.000
_cell.length_b   1.000
_cell.length_c   1.000
_cell.angle_alpha   90.00
_cell.angle_beta   90.00
_cell.angle_gamma   90.00
#
_symmetry.space_group_name_H-M   'P 1'
#
loop_
_entity.id
_entity.type
_entity.pdbx_description
1 polymer ?
#
loop_
_entity_poly.entity_id
_entity_poly.type
_entity_poly.pdbx_seq_one_letter_code
_entity_poly.pdbx_strand_id
1 'polypeptide(L)'
;MTRTQIQLPDELYQRAKAFAAEREISLAELTRRGLETFLARFPEPGSARRGWKPPLVRSGGVKVPLEKLKDIARDDEESRHHGPR
;
A
#
# COMPACT_ATOMS: atom_id res chain seq x y z
N MET A 1 -9.88 -28.68 -8.39
CA MET A 1 -9.46 -27.63 -9.33
C MET A 1 -10.49 -27.53 -10.43
N THR A 2 -10.91 -26.31 -10.80
CA THR A 2 -11.81 -26.06 -11.94
C THR A 2 -10.97 -25.65 -13.13
N ARG A 3 -11.20 -26.24 -14.31
CA ARG A 3 -10.51 -25.83 -15.54
C ARG A 3 -11.09 -24.51 -16.02
N THR A 4 -10.26 -23.47 -16.07
CA THR A 4 -10.65 -22.13 -16.50
C THR A 4 -9.76 -21.69 -17.66
N GLN A 5 -10.38 -21.14 -18.72
CA GLN A 5 -9.67 -20.49 -19.81
C GLN A 5 -9.85 -18.97 -19.66
N ILE A 6 -8.73 -18.24 -19.65
CA ILE A 6 -8.70 -16.78 -19.58
C ILE A 6 -7.92 -16.23 -20.76
N GLN A 7 -8.24 -15.01 -21.19
CA GLN A 7 -7.47 -14.29 -22.20
C GLN A 7 -6.50 -13.32 -21.51
N LEU A 8 -5.27 -13.28 -21.98
CA LEU A 8 -4.25 -12.34 -21.53
C LEU A 8 -3.77 -11.55 -22.74
N PRO A 9 -3.55 -10.23 -22.62
CA PRO A 9 -2.83 -9.48 -23.64
C PRO A 9 -1.47 -10.14 -23.92
N ASP A 10 -1.06 -10.17 -25.18
CA ASP A 10 0.15 -10.89 -25.61
C ASP A 10 1.39 -10.47 -24.82
N GLU A 11 1.61 -9.16 -24.65
CA GLU A 11 2.74 -8.64 -23.89
C GLU A 11 2.74 -9.12 -22.44
N LEU A 12 1.55 -9.18 -21.81
CA LEU A 12 1.40 -9.65 -20.44
C LEU A 12 1.71 -11.15 -20.35
N TYR A 13 1.21 -11.95 -21.30
CA TYR A 13 1.49 -13.38 -21.36
C TYR A 13 2.99 -13.64 -21.50
N GLN A 14 3.69 -12.95 -22.42
CA GLN A 14 5.13 -13.15 -22.63
C GLN A 14 5.94 -12.81 -21.38
N ARG A 15 5.63 -11.68 -20.73
CA ARG A 15 6.29 -11.28 -19.48
C ARG A 15 6.05 -12.28 -18.35
N ALA A 16 4.81 -12.74 -18.18
CA ALA A 16 4.47 -13.72 -17.17
C ALA A 16 5.17 -15.07 -17.42
N LYS A 17 5.26 -15.50 -18.68
CA LYS A 17 5.94 -16.74 -19.07
C LYS A 17 7.44 -16.67 -18.81
N ALA A 18 8.09 -15.55 -19.15
CA ALA A 18 9.51 -15.34 -18.88
C ALA A 18 9.80 -15.37 -17.37
N PHE A 19 8.99 -14.67 -16.58
CA PHE A 19 9.12 -14.64 -15.12
C PHE A 19 8.90 -16.03 -14.49
N ALA A 20 7.91 -16.78 -14.97
CA ALA A 20 7.65 -18.14 -14.50
C ALA A 20 8.85 -19.07 -14.77
N ALA A 21 9.46 -18.95 -15.96
CA ALA A 21 10.66 -19.71 -16.32
C ALA A 21 11.87 -19.34 -15.44
N GLU A 22 12.11 -18.05 -15.20
CA GLU A 22 13.18 -17.56 -14.31
C GLU A 22 13.03 -18.08 -12.87
N ARG A 23 11.78 -18.29 -12.42
CA ARG A 23 11.45 -18.79 -11.08
C ARG A 23 11.26 -20.30 -11.02
N GLU A 24 11.48 -21.02 -12.12
CA GLU A 24 11.30 -22.48 -12.24
C GLU A 24 9.90 -22.96 -11.78
N ILE A 25 8.87 -22.16 -12.05
CA ILE A 25 7.48 -22.50 -11.75
C ILE A 25 6.63 -22.51 -13.02
N SER A 26 5.52 -23.24 -13.00
CA SER A 26 4.58 -23.22 -14.11
C SER A 26 3.83 -21.88 -14.17
N LEU A 27 3.36 -21.50 -15.38
CA LEU A 27 2.50 -20.33 -15.54
C LEU A 27 1.18 -20.47 -14.74
N ALA A 28 0.68 -21.70 -14.60
CA ALA A 28 -0.51 -21.99 -13.79
C ALA A 28 -0.27 -21.69 -12.30
N GLU A 29 0.90 -22.06 -11.78
CA GLU A 29 1.29 -21.78 -10.40
C GLU A 29 1.50 -20.28 -10.17
N LEU A 30 2.16 -19.58 -11.11
CA LEU A 30 2.29 -18.13 -11.07
C LEU A 30 0.91 -17.45 -11.04
N THR A 31 -0.01 -17.88 -11.90
CA THR A 31 -1.37 -17.34 -11.99
C THR A 31 -2.13 -17.58 -10.69
N ARG A 32 -2.06 -18.79 -10.11
CA ARG A 32 -2.69 -19.13 -8.84
C ARG A 32 -2.21 -18.21 -7.71
N ARG A 33 -0.89 -18.10 -7.51
CA ARG A 33 -0.29 -17.23 -6.48
C ARG A 33 -0.65 -15.76 -6.68
N GLY A 34 -0.67 -15.32 -7.94
CA GLY A 34 -1.08 -13.97 -8.32
C GLY A 34 -2.52 -13.68 -7.92
N LEU A 35 -3.46 -14.59 -8.22
CA LEU A 35 -4.87 -14.47 -7.83
C LEU A 35 -5.04 -14.49 -6.31
N GLU A 36 -4.38 -15.40 -5.60
CA GLU A 36 -4.42 -15.46 -4.13
C GLU A 36 -3.93 -14.17 -3.49
N THR A 37 -2.80 -13.65 -3.97
CA THR A 37 -2.21 -12.40 -3.47
C THR A 37 -3.12 -11.21 -3.77
N PHE A 38 -3.71 -11.17 -4.97
CA PHE A 38 -4.64 -10.12 -5.36
C PHE A 38 -5.88 -10.15 -4.47
N LEU A 39 -6.51 -11.32 -4.28
CA LEU A 39 -7.70 -11.46 -3.44
C LEU A 39 -7.43 -11.16 -1.96
N ALA A 40 -6.24 -11.50 -1.43
CA ALA A 40 -5.85 -11.14 -0.08
C ALA A 40 -5.82 -9.61 0.17
N ARG A 41 -5.70 -8.79 -0.88
CA ARG A 41 -5.75 -7.33 -0.81
C ARG A 41 -7.19 -6.79 -0.71
N PHE A 42 -8.18 -7.54 -1.18
CA PHE A 42 -9.58 -7.13 -1.24
C PHE A 42 -10.44 -8.02 -0.34
N PRO A 43 -10.67 -7.62 0.93
CA PRO A 43 -11.47 -8.42 1.84
C PRO A 43 -12.90 -8.55 1.32
N GLU A 44 -13.57 -9.66 1.65
CA GLU A 44 -14.91 -9.97 1.14
C GLU A 44 -15.90 -8.83 1.46
N PRO A 45 -16.81 -8.48 0.52
CA PRO A 45 -17.87 -7.52 0.77
C PRO A 45 -18.71 -7.96 1.98
N GLY A 46 -18.83 -7.09 2.98
CA GLY A 46 -19.56 -7.41 4.22
C GLY A 46 -18.70 -8.01 5.34
N SER A 47 -17.42 -8.31 5.09
CA SER A 47 -16.46 -8.38 6.19
C SER A 47 -16.33 -6.97 6.78
N ALA A 48 -17.04 -6.74 7.88
CA ALA A 48 -16.95 -5.48 8.60
C ALA A 48 -15.46 -5.19 8.81
N ARG A 49 -14.98 -4.03 8.32
CA ARG A 49 -13.67 -3.49 8.69
C ARG A 49 -13.71 -3.32 10.19
N ARG A 50 -13.40 -4.38 10.97
CA ARG A 50 -13.26 -4.32 12.42
C ARG A 50 -12.33 -3.15 12.68
N GLY A 51 -12.91 -2.08 13.27
CA GLY A 51 -12.37 -0.74 13.40
C GLY A 51 -10.90 -0.63 13.02
N TRP A 52 -10.63 -0.47 11.72
CA TRP A 52 -9.28 -0.18 11.27
C TRP A 52 -8.85 1.10 11.99
N LYS A 53 -7.91 0.95 12.91
CA LYS A 53 -7.29 2.05 13.62
C LYS A 53 -5.97 2.33 12.91
N PRO A 54 -5.68 3.59 12.54
CA PRO A 54 -4.39 3.93 11.99
C PRO A 54 -3.30 3.53 13.00
N PRO A 55 -2.11 3.11 12.53
CA PRO A 55 -1.01 2.81 13.44
C PRO A 55 -0.68 4.05 14.27
N LEU A 56 -0.62 3.87 15.59
CA LEU A 56 -0.15 4.91 16.50
C LEU A 56 1.37 5.03 16.32
N VAL A 57 1.81 6.00 15.52
CA VAL A 57 3.22 6.34 15.40
C VAL A 57 3.66 7.03 16.69
N ARG A 58 4.46 6.34 17.51
CA ARG A 58 5.15 6.96 18.65
C ARG A 58 6.36 7.72 18.11
N SER A 59 6.14 8.88 17.51
CA SER A 59 7.17 9.69 16.81
C SER A 59 8.18 10.36 17.74
N GLY A 60 8.21 10.05 19.05
CA GLY A 60 9.13 10.65 20.01
C GLY A 60 8.97 12.17 20.18
N GLY A 61 7.91 12.77 19.62
CA GLY A 61 7.68 14.21 19.65
C GLY A 61 7.33 14.74 21.04
N VAL A 62 7.54 16.05 21.23
CA VAL A 62 7.13 16.77 22.43
C VAL A 62 5.60 16.88 22.46
N LYS A 63 4.99 16.51 23.58
CA LYS A 63 3.55 16.69 23.79
C LYS A 63 3.26 18.17 24.02
N VAL A 64 2.55 18.80 23.09
CA VAL A 64 2.06 20.18 23.24
C VAL A 64 0.54 20.20 23.37
N PRO A 65 -0.05 21.09 24.19
CA PRO A 65 -1.50 21.26 24.25
C PRO A 65 -2.06 21.65 22.87
N LEU A 66 -3.24 21.12 22.52
CA LEU A 66 -3.90 21.38 21.23
C LEU A 66 -4.12 22.89 20.98
N GLU A 67 -4.47 23.62 22.03
CA GLU A 67 -4.64 25.08 22.00
C GLU A 67 -3.39 25.80 21.45
N LYS A 68 -2.19 25.32 21.83
CA LYS A 68 -0.91 25.95 21.50
C LYS A 68 -0.36 25.58 20.13
N LEU A 69 -0.95 24.58 19.46
CA LEU A 69 -0.45 24.10 18.17
C LEU A 69 -0.55 25.19 17.09
N LYS A 70 -1.57 26.05 17.14
CA LYS A 70 -1.75 27.15 16.20
C LYS A 70 -0.65 28.20 16.36
N ASP A 71 -0.33 28.57 17.59
CA ASP A 71 0.69 29.56 17.89
C ASP A 71 2.07 29.06 17.47
N ILE A 72 2.41 27.81 17.79
CA ILE A 72 3.68 27.19 17.39
C ILE A 72 3.82 27.14 15.86
N ALA A 73 2.76 26.77 15.15
CA ALA A 73 2.77 26.72 13.68
C ALA A 73 2.97 28.12 13.07
N ARG A 74 2.32 29.12 13.64
CA ARG A 74 2.44 30.52 13.22
C ARG A 74 3.84 31.06 13.48
N ASP A 75 4.38 30.85 14.67
CA ASP A 75 5.73 31.30 15.05
C ASP A 75 6.80 30.65 14.16
N ASP A 76 6.63 29.37 13.82
CA ASP A 76 7.52 28.65 12.92
C ASP A 76 7.43 29.18 11.47
N GLU A 77 6.23 29.45 10.95
CA GLU A 77 6.04 30.08 9.64
C GLU A 77 6.67 31.49 9.58
N GLU A 78 6.43 32.32 10.59
CA GLU A 78 7.01 33.67 10.70
C GLU A 78 8.55 33.59 10.77
N SER A 79 9.11 32.62 11.49
CA SER A 79 10.56 32.38 11.57
C SER A 79 11.16 31.94 10.23
N ARG A 80 10.45 31.14 9.42
CA ARG A 80 10.91 30.74 8.08
C ARG A 80 10.92 31.92 7.09
N HIS A 81 10.01 32.88 7.27
CA HIS A 81 9.95 34.08 6.43
C HIS A 81 11.01 35.14 6.76
N HIS A 82 11.67 35.04 7.92
CA HIS A 82 12.76 35.92 8.35
C HIS A 82 14.13 35.23 8.28
N GLY A 83 14.41 34.53 7.17
CA GLY A 83 15.77 34.08 6.86
C GLY A 83 16.75 35.27 6.72
N PRO A 84 18.05 35.08 7.04
CA PRO A 84 19.00 36.20 7.10
C PRO A 84 19.18 36.81 5.71
N ARG A 85 19.05 38.13 5.62
CA ARG A 85 19.57 38.92 4.51
C ARG A 85 21.07 39.09 4.66
#